data_AF-A0A817S7C8-F1
#
_entry.id   AF-A0A817S7C8-F1
#
_cell.length_a   1.000
_cell.length_b   1.000
_cell.length_c   1.000
_cell.angle_alpha   90.00
_cell.angle_beta   90.00
_cell.angle_gamma   90.00
#
_symmetry.space_group_name_H-M   'P 1'
#
loop_
_entity.id
_entity.type
_entity.pdbx_description
1 polymer ?
#
loop_
_entity_poly.entity_id
_entity_poly.type
_entity_poly.pdbx_seq_one_letter_code
_entity_poly.pdbx_strand_id
1 'polypeptide(L)'
;MPAINEIDFDDYHKIMNNRLFDFWLIKHAPLIRNNESYIMLPNGLQYTRQWMNKIIGEEMVEIMFEFAKKFNELNLTQEEYALIFPIVICIK
;
A
#
# COMPACT_ATOMS: atom_id res chain seq x y z
N MET A 1 2.76 0.74 -17.34
CA MET A 1 1.61 0.18 -18.09
C MET A 1 1.26 1.14 -19.22
N PRO A 2 1.07 0.68 -20.46
CA PRO A 2 0.84 1.55 -21.62
C PRO A 2 -0.32 2.55 -21.39
N ALA A 3 -1.45 2.08 -20.83
CA ALA A 3 -2.61 2.92 -20.54
C ALA A 3 -2.39 4.02 -19.48
N ILE A 4 -1.41 3.88 -18.58
CA ILE A 4 -1.06 4.93 -17.61
C ILE A 4 -0.28 6.07 -18.31
N ASN A 5 0.49 5.74 -19.33
CA ASN A 5 1.27 6.73 -20.09
C ASN A 5 0.39 7.61 -20.99
N GLU A 6 -0.88 7.23 -21.17
CA GLU A 6 -1.89 7.98 -21.93
C GLU A 6 -2.70 8.94 -21.05
N ILE A 7 -2.55 8.85 -19.72
CA ILE A 7 -3.19 9.78 -18.78
C ILE A 7 -2.39 11.07 -18.76
N ASP A 8 -3.08 12.21 -18.87
CA ASP A 8 -2.44 13.52 -18.73
C ASP A 8 -1.74 13.65 -17.38
N PHE A 9 -0.61 14.35 -17.36
CA PHE A 9 0.26 14.42 -16.19
C PHE A 9 -0.45 15.02 -14.97
N ASP A 10 -1.29 16.04 -15.16
CA ASP A 10 -2.02 16.68 -14.07
C ASP A 10 -3.11 15.76 -13.50
N ASP A 11 -3.78 14.98 -14.35
CA ASP A 11 -4.79 14.02 -13.92
C ASP A 11 -4.17 12.81 -13.25
N TYR A 12 -3.01 12.33 -13.73
CA TYR A 12 -2.24 11.30 -13.06
C TYR A 12 -1.84 11.73 -11.65
N HIS A 13 -1.36 12.97 -11.48
CA HIS A 13 -1.01 13.50 -10.17
C HIS A 13 -2.20 13.58 -9.21
N LYS A 14 -3.37 14.02 -9.67
CA LYS A 14 -4.60 14.04 -8.86
C LYS A 14 -5.02 12.64 -8.42
N ILE A 15 -5.03 11.68 -9.35
CA ILE A 15 -5.38 10.28 -9.06
C ILE A 15 -4.42 9.70 -8.03
N MET A 16 -3.10 9.87 -8.25
CA MET A 16 -2.09 9.34 -7.35
C MET A 16 -2.14 9.98 -5.97
N ASN A 17 -2.36 11.29 -5.85
CA ASN A 17 -2.47 11.95 -4.55
C ASN A 17 -3.70 11.46 -3.76
N ASN A 18 -4.82 11.24 -4.44
CA ASN A 18 -6.05 10.75 -3.80
C ASN A 18 -5.97 9.28 -3.39
N ARG A 19 -5.12 8.48 -4.07
CA ARG A 19 -4.97 7.03 -3.84
C ARG A 19 -3.63 6.65 -3.22
N LEU A 20 -2.82 7.63 -2.81
CA LEU A 20 -1.45 7.39 -2.36
C LEU A 20 -1.43 6.41 -1.19
N PHE A 21 -2.36 6.57 -0.25
CA PHE A 21 -2.46 5.71 0.92
C PHE A 21 -2.89 4.29 0.55
N ASP A 22 -3.90 4.14 -0.33
CA ASP A 22 -4.35 2.82 -0.80
C ASP A 22 -3.24 2.08 -1.53
N PHE A 23 -2.54 2.78 -2.43
CA PHE A 23 -1.40 2.25 -3.15
C PHE A 23 -0.28 1.84 -2.19
N TRP A 24 0.05 2.70 -1.22
CA TRP A 24 1.07 2.40 -0.22
C TRP A 24 0.70 1.15 0.59
N LEU A 25 -0.54 1.07 1.05
CA LEU A 25 -1.02 -0.02 1.89
C LEU A 25 -1.01 -1.35 1.14
N ILE A 26 -1.53 -1.37 -0.10
CA ILE A 26 -1.50 -2.56 -0.95
C ILE A 26 -0.06 -2.96 -1.20
N LYS A 27 0.79 -2.04 -1.69
CA LYS A 27 2.19 -2.31 -2.02
C LYS A 27 2.97 -2.94 -0.85
N HIS A 28 2.69 -2.51 0.36
CA HIS A 28 3.41 -2.92 1.56
C HIS A 28 2.70 -4.00 2.38
N ALA A 29 1.47 -4.38 2.05
CA ALA A 29 0.71 -5.40 2.77
C ALA A 29 1.49 -6.72 2.96
N PRO A 30 2.22 -7.27 1.96
CA PRO A 30 3.01 -8.49 2.15
C PRO A 30 4.13 -8.38 3.20
N LEU A 31 4.57 -7.16 3.49
CA LEU A 31 5.59 -6.86 4.49
C LEU A 31 4.99 -6.62 5.89
N ILE A 32 3.66 -6.61 6.02
CA ILE A 32 2.96 -6.51 7.29
C ILE A 32 2.34 -7.87 7.58
N ARG A 33 2.95 -8.64 8.48
CA ARG A 33 2.55 -10.02 8.79
C ARG A 33 2.93 -10.38 10.21
N ASN A 34 2.24 -11.37 10.78
CA ASN A 34 2.47 -11.81 12.16
C ASN A 34 2.42 -10.65 13.17
N ASN A 35 1.55 -9.67 12.93
CA ASN A 35 1.40 -8.48 13.77
C ASN A 35 2.64 -7.56 13.82
N GLU A 36 3.57 -7.71 12.88
CA GLU A 36 4.79 -6.90 12.73
C GLU A 36 4.88 -6.29 11.33
N SER A 37 5.65 -5.21 11.20
CA SER A 37 5.99 -4.60 9.90
C SER A 37 7.47 -4.80 9.60
N TYR A 38 7.77 -5.33 8.41
CA TYR A 38 9.11 -5.54 7.88
C TYR A 38 9.46 -4.52 6.77
N ILE A 39 8.78 -3.36 6.78
CA ILE A 39 9.06 -2.28 5.82
C ILE A 39 10.40 -1.63 6.17
N MET A 40 11.30 -1.56 5.20
CA MET A 40 12.59 -0.90 5.34
C MET A 40 12.56 0.48 4.68
N LEU A 41 12.93 1.51 5.43
CA LEU A 41 13.13 2.86 4.92
C LEU A 41 14.46 2.95 4.17
N PRO A 42 14.64 3.95 3.28
CA PRO A 42 15.86 4.09 2.47
C PRO A 42 17.16 4.25 3.28
N ASN A 43 17.05 4.72 4.53
CA ASN A 43 18.17 4.87 5.46
C ASN A 43 18.49 3.57 6.23
N GLY A 44 17.85 2.44 5.88
CA GLY A 44 18.07 1.15 6.54
C GLY A 44 17.33 0.99 7.87
N LEU A 45 16.51 1.96 8.28
CA LEU A 45 15.65 1.80 9.46
C LEU A 45 14.40 0.99 9.11
N GLN A 46 14.03 0.07 9.98
CA GLN A 46 12.75 -0.63 9.90
C GLN A 46 11.63 0.29 10.38
N TYR A 47 10.61 0.47 9.56
CA TYR A 47 9.40 1.18 9.94
C TYR A 47 8.49 0.24 10.75
N THR A 48 8.83 0.04 12.01
CA THR A 48 8.12 -0.88 12.90
C THR A 48 6.72 -0.39 13.23
N ARG A 49 5.87 -1.31 13.72
CA ARG A 49 4.53 -0.96 14.24
C ARG A 49 4.58 0.13 15.31
N GLN A 50 5.60 0.10 16.18
CA GLN A 50 5.79 1.12 17.20
C GLN A 50 6.05 2.51 16.61
N TRP A 51 6.86 2.59 15.55
CA TRP A 51 7.07 3.84 14.83
C TRP A 51 5.81 4.31 14.12
N MET A 52 5.07 3.40 13.50
CA MET A 52 3.80 3.72 12.86
C MET A 52 2.80 4.32 13.87
N ASN A 53 2.63 3.69 15.03
CA ASN A 53 1.74 4.18 16.08
C ASN A 53 2.07 5.63 16.51
N LYS A 54 3.36 5.99 16.56
CA LYS A 54 3.80 7.34 16.91
C LYS A 54 3.52 8.39 15.83
N ILE A 55 3.52 8.00 14.56
CA ILE A 55 3.42 8.94 13.44
C ILE A 55 1.96 9.13 13.00
N ILE A 56 1.20 8.05 12.88
CA ILE A 56 -0.15 8.07 12.29
C ILE A 56 -1.26 7.68 13.27
N GLY A 57 -0.90 7.27 14.50
CA GLY A 57 -1.86 6.91 15.55
C GLY A 57 -2.28 5.44 15.54
N GLU A 58 -2.67 4.95 16.71
CA GLU A 58 -2.95 3.53 16.96
C GLU A 58 -4.17 3.01 16.18
N GLU A 59 -5.25 3.79 16.12
CA GLU A 59 -6.48 3.42 15.39
C GLU A 59 -6.18 3.15 13.91
N MET A 60 -5.44 4.05 13.26
CA MET A 60 -5.08 3.90 11.85
C MET A 60 -4.16 2.69 11.63
N VAL A 61 -3.20 2.47 12.53
CA VAL A 61 -2.30 1.31 12.44
C VAL A 61 -3.07 0.01 12.59
N GLU A 62 -4.05 -0.07 13.48
CA GLU A 62 -4.88 -1.27 13.60
C GLU A 62 -5.63 -1.55 12.29
N ILE A 63 -6.27 -0.54 11.70
CA ILE A 63 -6.96 -0.67 10.40
C ILE A 63 -6.01 -1.18 9.31
N MET A 64 -4.78 -0.64 9.25
CA MET A 64 -3.77 -1.05 8.28
C MET A 64 -3.32 -2.50 8.49
N PHE A 65 -3.12 -2.93 9.73
CA PHE A 65 -2.67 -4.27 10.06
C PHE A 65 -3.77 -5.30 9.82
N GLU A 66 -5.02 -4.96 10.16
CA GLU A 66 -6.19 -5.79 9.84
C GLU A 66 -6.37 -5.94 8.32
N PHE A 67 -6.23 -4.83 7.58
CA PHE A 67 -6.27 -4.87 6.12
C PHE A 67 -5.18 -5.79 5.57
N ALA A 68 -3.92 -5.57 5.97
CA ALA A 68 -2.80 -6.36 5.46
C ALA A 68 -2.96 -7.84 5.79
N LYS A 69 -3.48 -8.18 6.98
CA LYS A 69 -3.80 -9.55 7.34
C LYS A 69 -4.82 -10.17 6.38
N LYS A 70 -5.98 -9.55 6.21
CA LYS A 70 -7.05 -10.04 5.31
C LYS A 70 -6.59 -10.11 3.85
N PHE A 71 -5.81 -9.13 3.43
CA PHE A 71 -5.29 -9.05 2.07
C PHE A 71 -4.26 -10.16 1.79
N ASN A 72 -3.36 -10.42 2.73
CA ASN A 72 -2.37 -11.49 2.61
C ASN A 72 -3.01 -12.90 2.65
N GLU A 73 -4.16 -13.06 3.32
CA GLU A 73 -4.94 -14.31 3.32
C GLU A 73 -5.50 -14.68 1.92
N LEU A 74 -5.56 -13.72 0.99
CA LEU A 74 -5.93 -14.00 -0.41
C LEU A 74 -4.88 -14.84 -1.14
N ASN A 75 -3.65 -14.92 -0.63
CA ASN A 75 -2.54 -15.68 -1.21
C ASN A 75 -2.34 -15.43 -2.72
N LEU A 76 -2.46 -14.16 -3.12
CA LEU A 76 -2.37 -13.75 -4.52
C LEU A 76 -1.02 -14.11 -5.13
N THR A 77 -1.03 -14.53 -6.39
CA THR A 77 0.21 -14.68 -7.16
C THR A 77 0.82 -13.30 -7.47
N GLN A 78 2.07 -13.29 -7.91
CA GLN A 78 2.74 -12.04 -8.29
C GLN A 78 2.03 -11.35 -9.46
N GLU A 79 1.48 -12.14 -10.40
CA GLU A 79 0.70 -11.65 -11.53
C GLU A 79 -0.61 -11.01 -11.07
N GLU A 80 -1.34 -11.66 -10.16
CA GLU A 80 -2.58 -11.12 -9.60
C GLU A 80 -2.32 -9.84 -8.81
N TYR A 81 -1.25 -9.83 -8.01
CA TYR A 81 -0.84 -8.65 -7.26
C TYR A 81 -0.48 -7.48 -8.17
N ALA A 82 0.21 -7.74 -9.28
CA ALA A 82 0.54 -6.73 -10.28
C ALA A 82 -0.72 -6.11 -10.94
N LEU A 83 -1.80 -6.88 -11.07
CA LEU A 83 -3.08 -6.41 -11.63
C LEU A 83 -3.90 -5.57 -10.64
N ILE A 84 -3.68 -5.68 -9.34
CA ILE A 84 -4.40 -4.86 -8.35
C ILE A 84 -4.00 -3.38 -8.45
N PHE A 85 -2.74 -3.09 -8.71
CA PHE A 85 -2.26 -1.70 -8.83
C PHE A 85 -3.04 -0.85 -9.84
N PRO A 86 -3.22 -1.28 -11.11
CA PRO A 86 -4.02 -0.51 -12.05
C PRO A 86 -5.50 -0.46 -11.69
N ILE A 87 -6.05 -1.51 -11.07
CA ILE A 87 -7.45 -1.50 -10.63
C ILE A 87 -7.67 -0.38 -9.62
N VAL A 88 -6.78 -0.25 -8.63
CA VAL A 88 -6.88 0.78 -7.58
C VAL A 88 -6.72 2.19 -8.14
N ILE A 89 -5.84 2.37 -9.12
CA ILE A 89 -5.60 3.65 -9.79
C ILE A 89 -6.79 4.04 -10.69
N CYS A 90 -7.41 3.08 -11.37
CA CYS A 90 -8.42 3.33 -12.40
C CYS A 90 -9.88 3.23 -11.91
N ILE A 91 -10.14 2.73 -10.70
CA ILE A 91 -11.49 2.72 -10.12
C ILE A 91 -11.91 4.17 -9.78
N LYS A 92 -13.02 4.60 -10.40
CA LYS A 92 -13.68 5.89 -10.16
C LYS A 92 -14.30 5.95 -8.78
#